data_AF-A0A7S1BQC7-F1
#
_entry.id   AF-A0A7S1BQC7-F1
#
_cell.length_a   1.000
_cell.length_b   1.000
_cell.length_c   1.000
_cell.angle_alpha   90.00
_cell.angle_beta   90.00
_cell.angle_gamma   90.00
#
_symmetry.space_group_name_H-M   'P 1'
#
loop_
_entity.id
_entity.type
_entity.pdbx_description
1 polymer ?
#
loop_
_entity_poly.entity_id
_entity_poly.type
_entity_poly.pdbx_seq_one_letter_code
_entity_poly.pdbx_strand_id
1 'polypeptide(L)'
;MAFDDRTAEFFGVATSAQLRSSSAPPLPQPPPQSSSTPSSSSDRPLPPDASRDLRSFHDRVSIISRMINGTSKDLQELSGLVSRGGSRMFTVGEEKRRMDGLVLGIKSSIEELNTRLDDANAYLQSKKRSMGGPSSHAVQSATNLVGQLHEDFASATVGFKEVLERRSDGMKERADKSVEMFGGAGGE
;
A
#
# COMPACT_ATOMS: atom_id res chain seq x y z
N MET A 1 26.29 -5.26 -10.80
CA MET A 1 25.74 -6.41 -10.05
C MET A 1 24.50 -6.88 -10.80
N ALA A 2 24.61 -7.99 -11.51
CA ALA A 2 23.50 -8.61 -12.23
C ALA A 2 22.78 -9.56 -11.28
N PHE A 3 21.45 -9.57 -11.31
CA PHE A 3 20.64 -10.53 -10.57
C PHE A 3 20.50 -11.79 -11.43
N ASP A 4 21.03 -12.91 -10.95
CA ASP A 4 20.87 -14.21 -11.59
C ASP A 4 19.38 -14.62 -11.60
N ASP A 5 18.85 -14.75 -12.80
CA ASP A 5 17.50 -15.24 -13.07
C ASP A 5 17.44 -16.76 -12.78
N ARG A 6 16.89 -17.11 -11.60
CA ARG A 6 16.76 -18.49 -11.11
C ARG A 6 15.59 -19.25 -11.74
N THR A 7 14.88 -18.67 -12.70
CA THR A 7 13.67 -19.27 -13.28
C THR A 7 14.01 -20.41 -14.24
N ALA A 8 15.19 -20.39 -14.85
CA ALA A 8 15.65 -21.41 -15.80
C ALA A 8 15.90 -22.78 -15.14
N GLU A 9 16.36 -22.82 -13.88
CA GLU A 9 16.69 -24.08 -13.20
C GLU A 9 15.42 -24.85 -12.78
N PHE A 10 14.31 -24.16 -12.51
CA PHE A 10 13.06 -24.81 -12.12
C PHE A 10 12.43 -25.63 -13.24
N PHE A 11 12.49 -25.15 -14.50
CA PHE A 11 11.97 -25.89 -15.66
C PHE A 11 12.82 -27.14 -16.01
N GLY A 12 14.11 -27.14 -15.67
CA GLY A 12 15.00 -28.29 -15.88
C GLY A 12 14.70 -29.48 -14.97
N VAL A 13 14.29 -29.21 -13.72
CA VAL A 13 13.95 -30.27 -12.75
C VAL A 13 12.60 -30.92 -13.07
N ALA A 14 11.61 -30.15 -13.53
CA ALA A 14 10.30 -30.68 -13.88
C ALA A 14 10.34 -31.63 -15.09
N THR A 15 11.19 -31.33 -16.07
CA THR A 15 11.29 -32.14 -17.31
C THR A 15 12.06 -33.44 -17.10
N SER A 16 13.03 -33.46 -16.18
CA SER A 16 13.86 -34.65 -15.92
C SER A 16 13.16 -35.74 -15.07
N ALA A 17 12.09 -35.40 -14.35
CA ALA A 17 11.27 -36.37 -13.62
C ALA A 17 10.35 -37.19 -14.55
N GLN A 18 9.93 -36.63 -15.69
CA GLN A 18 8.96 -37.26 -16.58
C GLN A 18 9.61 -38.25 -17.56
N LEU A 19 10.89 -38.03 -17.91
CA LEU A 19 11.64 -38.87 -18.85
C LEU A 19 12.31 -40.10 -18.20
N ARG A 20 12.31 -40.22 -16.87
CA ARG A 20 12.81 -41.42 -16.17
C ARG A 20 11.79 -42.54 -16.03
N SER A 21 10.54 -42.33 -16.47
CA SER A 21 9.43 -43.28 -16.28
C SER A 21 9.09 -44.08 -17.56
N SER A 22 10.02 -44.25 -18.49
CA SER A 22 9.76 -45.03 -19.72
C SER A 22 11.00 -45.78 -20.20
N SER A 23 11.32 -46.90 -19.55
CA SER A 23 12.12 -47.99 -20.13
C SER A 23 11.90 -49.31 -19.36
N ALA A 24 11.42 -50.33 -20.09
CA ALA A 24 10.96 -51.72 -19.77
C ALA A 24 11.94 -52.61 -18.92
N PRO A 25 11.58 -53.83 -18.39
CA PRO A 25 10.73 -54.95 -18.93
C PRO A 25 9.73 -55.64 -17.93
N PRO A 26 8.93 -56.66 -18.34
CA PRO A 26 7.89 -57.26 -17.49
C PRO A 26 8.41 -58.45 -16.66
N LEU A 27 8.15 -58.44 -15.35
CA LEU A 27 8.42 -59.55 -14.42
C LEU A 27 7.19 -59.78 -13.50
N PRO A 28 7.00 -61.00 -12.96
CA PRO A 28 5.75 -61.44 -12.35
C PRO A 28 5.51 -60.86 -10.94
N GLN A 29 4.24 -60.63 -10.63
CA GLN A 29 3.69 -59.92 -9.46
C GLN A 29 3.97 -60.58 -8.09
N PRO A 30 4.13 -59.78 -7.01
CA PRO A 30 3.75 -60.15 -5.64
C PRO A 30 2.52 -59.33 -5.11
N PRO A 31 1.83 -59.79 -4.03
CA PRO A 31 0.49 -59.37 -3.60
C PRO A 31 0.44 -58.02 -2.80
N PRO A 32 -0.75 -57.50 -2.41
CA PRO A 32 -1.10 -56.08 -2.47
C PRO A 32 -0.55 -55.26 -1.30
N GLN A 33 -0.08 -54.04 -1.59
CA GLN A 33 0.09 -53.01 -0.58
C GLN A 33 -0.84 -51.85 -0.90
N SER A 34 -1.72 -51.60 0.07
CA SER A 34 -2.74 -50.55 0.10
C SER A 34 -2.23 -49.24 -0.47
N SER A 35 -2.80 -48.83 -1.60
CA SER A 35 -2.66 -47.46 -2.10
C SER A 35 -3.45 -46.52 -1.20
N SER A 36 -2.79 -46.10 -0.12
CA SER A 36 -3.11 -44.84 0.56
C SER A 36 -2.81 -43.73 -0.43
N THR A 37 -3.76 -43.40 -1.31
CA THR A 37 -3.71 -42.17 -2.10
C THR A 37 -3.69 -41.02 -1.09
N PRO A 38 -2.62 -40.20 -1.00
CA PRO A 38 -2.74 -38.92 -0.34
C PRO A 38 -3.69 -38.10 -1.21
N SER A 39 -4.91 -37.95 -0.74
CA SER A 39 -5.85 -36.99 -1.29
C SER A 39 -5.22 -35.60 -1.11
N SER A 40 -4.47 -35.16 -2.12
CA SER A 40 -4.04 -33.76 -2.24
C SER A 40 -5.28 -32.93 -2.60
N SER A 41 -6.12 -32.71 -1.60
CA SER A 41 -7.13 -31.67 -1.63
C SER A 41 -6.42 -30.33 -1.46
N SER A 42 -5.83 -29.78 -2.52
CA SER A 42 -5.33 -28.40 -2.49
C SER A 42 -5.48 -27.63 -3.81
N ASP A 43 -5.87 -28.28 -4.91
CA ASP A 43 -6.15 -27.61 -6.18
C ASP A 43 -7.64 -27.66 -6.52
N ARG A 44 -8.50 -27.31 -5.55
CA ARG A 44 -9.89 -27.03 -5.88
C ARG A 44 -9.96 -25.56 -6.33
N PRO A 45 -10.16 -25.27 -7.63
CA PRO A 45 -10.32 -23.91 -8.09
C PRO A 45 -11.46 -23.25 -7.31
N LEU A 46 -11.19 -22.03 -6.84
CA LEU A 46 -12.16 -21.22 -6.13
C LEU A 46 -13.45 -21.10 -6.97
N PRO A 47 -14.63 -21.12 -6.35
CA PRO A 47 -15.87 -20.91 -7.08
C PRO A 47 -15.80 -19.57 -7.83
N PRO A 48 -16.35 -19.47 -9.06
CA PRO A 48 -16.18 -18.31 -9.93
C PRO A 48 -16.61 -16.98 -9.28
N ASP A 49 -17.59 -17.02 -8.36
CA ASP A 49 -17.99 -15.86 -7.55
C ASP A 49 -16.89 -15.38 -6.61
N ALA A 50 -16.18 -16.29 -5.92
CA ALA A 50 -15.08 -15.94 -5.04
C ALA A 50 -13.91 -15.28 -5.79
N SER A 51 -13.62 -15.76 -7.00
CA SER A 51 -12.59 -15.17 -7.87
C SER A 51 -12.98 -13.76 -8.35
N ARG A 52 -14.26 -13.56 -8.71
CA ARG A 52 -14.79 -12.24 -9.10
C ARG A 52 -14.78 -11.26 -7.92
N ASP A 53 -15.14 -11.74 -6.75
CA ASP A 53 -15.14 -10.95 -5.52
C ASP A 53 -13.72 -10.48 -5.16
N LEU A 54 -12.75 -11.38 -5.23
CA LEU A 54 -11.35 -11.09 -4.97
C LEU A 54 -10.80 -10.09 -5.99
N ARG A 55 -11.10 -10.27 -7.28
CA ARG A 55 -10.65 -9.32 -8.31
C ARG A 55 -11.21 -7.92 -8.10
N SER A 56 -12.48 -7.83 -7.71
CA SER A 56 -13.13 -6.55 -7.38
C SER A 56 -12.51 -5.90 -6.14
N PHE A 57 -12.11 -6.69 -5.15
CA PHE A 57 -11.36 -6.21 -4.00
C PHE A 57 -9.97 -5.70 -4.40
N HIS A 58 -9.22 -6.45 -5.20
CA HIS A 58 -7.90 -6.03 -5.68
C HIS A 58 -7.95 -4.73 -6.50
N ASP A 59 -9.01 -4.52 -7.29
CA ASP A 59 -9.20 -3.26 -8.02
C ASP A 59 -9.37 -2.06 -7.06
N ARG A 60 -10.20 -2.22 -6.02
CA ARG A 60 -10.38 -1.20 -4.95
C ARG A 60 -9.07 -0.89 -4.25
N VAL A 61 -8.34 -1.93 -3.83
CA VAL A 61 -7.02 -1.82 -3.18
C VAL A 61 -6.02 -1.11 -4.09
N SER A 62 -6.02 -1.40 -5.40
CA SER A 62 -5.11 -0.76 -6.36
C SER A 62 -5.41 0.73 -6.52
N ILE A 63 -6.68 1.12 -6.48
CA ILE A 63 -7.07 2.54 -6.49
C ILE A 63 -6.60 3.23 -5.21
N ILE A 64 -6.86 2.64 -4.03
CA ILE A 64 -6.43 3.19 -2.74
C ILE A 64 -4.92 3.35 -2.70
N SER A 65 -4.16 2.33 -3.11
CA SER A 65 -2.70 2.38 -3.16
C SER A 65 -2.20 3.52 -4.05
N ARG A 66 -2.78 3.72 -5.24
CA ARG A 66 -2.42 4.85 -6.12
C ARG A 66 -2.72 6.20 -5.48
N MET A 67 -3.85 6.31 -4.80
CA MET A 67 -4.23 7.54 -4.10
C MET A 67 -3.28 7.84 -2.95
N ILE A 68 -2.92 6.85 -2.12
CA ILE A 68 -1.93 7.02 -1.04
C ILE A 68 -0.61 7.51 -1.62
N ASN A 69 -0.12 6.87 -2.69
CA ASN A 69 1.10 7.29 -3.37
C ASN A 69 1.01 8.73 -3.93
N GLY A 70 -0.16 9.13 -4.43
CA GLY A 70 -0.43 10.51 -4.86
C GLY A 70 -0.32 11.48 -3.68
N THR A 71 -1.04 11.21 -2.60
CA THR A 71 -1.02 12.01 -1.37
C THR A 71 0.39 12.13 -0.80
N SER A 72 1.18 11.05 -0.80
CA SER A 72 2.58 11.07 -0.34
C SER A 72 3.48 11.95 -1.20
N LYS A 73 3.26 12.01 -2.51
CA LYS A 73 4.00 12.92 -3.41
C LYS A 73 3.63 14.38 -3.13
N ASP A 74 2.33 14.67 -3.00
CA ASP A 74 1.85 16.01 -2.67
C ASP A 74 2.40 16.46 -1.31
N LEU A 75 2.51 15.54 -0.35
CA LEU A 75 3.13 15.80 0.95
C LEU A 75 4.63 16.12 0.86
N GLN A 76 5.38 15.39 0.04
CA GLN A 76 6.79 15.68 -0.19
C GLN A 76 6.96 17.06 -0.84
N GLU A 77 6.11 17.41 -1.80
CA GLU A 77 6.11 18.73 -2.42
C GLU A 77 5.77 19.82 -1.40
N LEU A 78 4.72 19.62 -0.61
CA LEU A 78 4.31 20.56 0.43
C LEU A 78 5.41 20.76 1.47
N SER A 79 6.03 19.68 1.94
CA SER A 79 7.17 19.72 2.88
C SER A 79 8.36 20.49 2.31
N GLY A 80 8.68 20.27 1.02
CA GLY A 80 9.72 21.02 0.32
C GLY A 80 9.41 22.52 0.23
N LEU A 81 8.15 22.88 -0.08
CA LEU A 81 7.69 24.27 -0.13
C LEU A 81 7.69 24.92 1.27
N VAL A 82 7.28 24.21 2.31
CA VAL A 82 7.32 24.71 3.71
C VAL A 82 8.77 24.96 4.14
N SER A 83 9.67 24.02 3.86
CA SER A 83 11.10 24.16 4.20
C SER A 83 11.77 25.32 3.46
N ARG A 84 11.49 25.46 2.15
CA ARG A 84 12.02 26.57 1.33
C ARG A 84 11.38 27.91 1.67
N GLY A 85 10.06 27.91 1.88
CA GLY A 85 9.25 29.08 2.22
C GLY A 85 9.57 29.67 3.59
N GLY A 86 9.99 28.83 4.55
CA GLY A 86 10.50 29.29 5.85
C GLY A 86 11.77 30.13 5.71
N SER A 87 12.70 29.73 4.84
CA SER A 87 14.00 30.40 4.63
C SER A 87 13.97 31.67 3.76
N ARG A 88 12.94 31.90 2.93
CA ARG A 88 12.90 33.10 2.08
C ARG A 88 11.88 34.13 2.58
N MET A 89 12.37 35.33 2.88
CA MET A 89 11.63 36.56 3.15
C MET A 89 10.69 37.04 2.01
N PHE A 90 10.38 36.21 1.01
CA PHE A 90 9.66 36.63 -0.20
C PHE A 90 8.72 35.56 -0.75
N THR A 91 7.89 34.93 0.10
CA THR A 91 6.74 34.14 -0.42
C THR A 91 5.66 35.10 -0.94
N VAL A 92 5.98 35.74 -2.07
CA VAL A 92 5.09 36.59 -2.85
C VAL A 92 4.07 35.69 -3.54
N GLY A 93 2.82 35.71 -3.07
CA GLY A 93 1.60 35.30 -3.76
C GLY A 93 1.48 33.86 -4.25
N GLU A 94 2.28 33.44 -5.22
CA GLU A 94 2.13 32.19 -5.97
C GLU A 94 2.54 30.96 -5.16
N GLU A 95 3.70 30.98 -4.50
CA GLU A 95 4.15 29.86 -3.66
C GLU A 95 3.22 29.62 -2.47
N LYS A 96 2.68 30.71 -1.89
CA LYS A 96 1.66 30.60 -0.83
C LYS A 96 0.36 29.99 -1.37
N ARG A 97 -0.13 30.44 -2.53
CA ARG A 97 -1.33 29.87 -3.17
C ARG A 97 -1.15 28.40 -3.53
N ARG A 98 0.03 28.01 -4.02
CA ARG A 98 0.37 26.61 -4.30
C ARG A 98 0.38 25.77 -3.02
N MET A 99 0.98 26.28 -1.95
CA MET A 99 0.99 25.61 -0.63
C MET A 99 -0.43 25.44 -0.08
N ASP A 100 -1.25 26.49 -0.12
CA ASP A 100 -2.65 26.43 0.32
C ASP A 100 -3.47 25.45 -0.53
N GLY A 101 -3.24 25.41 -1.85
CA GLY A 101 -3.85 24.45 -2.77
C GLY A 101 -3.46 23.00 -2.45
N LEU A 102 -2.17 22.73 -2.20
CA LEU A 102 -1.69 21.40 -1.80
C LEU A 102 -2.29 20.97 -0.46
N VAL A 103 -2.40 21.86 0.53
CA VAL A 103 -3.03 21.55 1.83
C VAL A 103 -4.49 21.14 1.64
N LEU A 104 -5.25 21.89 0.83
CA LEU A 104 -6.66 21.56 0.56
C LEU A 104 -6.79 20.24 -0.22
N GLY A 105 -5.94 20.04 -1.23
CA GLY A 105 -5.89 18.81 -2.03
C GLY A 105 -5.58 17.58 -1.18
N ILE A 106 -4.51 17.65 -0.37
CA ILE A 106 -4.11 16.56 0.54
C ILE A 106 -5.22 16.28 1.56
N LYS A 107 -5.84 17.31 2.14
CA LYS A 107 -6.97 17.12 3.05
C LYS A 107 -8.12 16.37 2.39
N SER A 108 -8.53 16.78 1.19
CA SER A 108 -9.58 16.11 0.42
C SER A 108 -9.20 14.66 0.11
N SER A 109 -7.95 14.42 -0.30
CA SER A 109 -7.44 13.07 -0.59
C SER A 109 -7.43 12.17 0.65
N ILE A 110 -7.09 12.71 1.83
CA ILE A 110 -7.12 11.97 3.11
C ILE A 110 -8.56 11.60 3.49
N GLU A 111 -9.50 12.53 3.35
CA GLU A 111 -10.93 12.27 3.62
C GLU A 111 -11.47 11.17 2.69
N GLU A 112 -11.16 11.26 1.39
CA GLU A 112 -11.57 10.25 0.41
C GLU A 112 -10.89 8.89 0.66
N LEU A 113 -9.60 8.88 1.00
CA LEU A 113 -8.86 7.67 1.35
C LEU A 113 -9.46 6.96 2.56
N ASN A 114 -9.86 7.72 3.58
CA ASN A 114 -10.50 7.17 4.77
C ASN A 114 -11.79 6.43 4.42
N THR A 115 -12.68 7.08 3.64
CA THR A 115 -13.92 6.45 3.17
C THR A 115 -13.66 5.19 2.34
N ARG A 116 -12.69 5.24 1.42
CA ARG A 116 -12.37 4.08 0.56
C ARG A 116 -11.74 2.92 1.33
N LEU A 117 -10.93 3.20 2.35
CA LEU A 117 -10.36 2.19 3.23
C LEU A 117 -11.44 1.48 4.05
N ASP A 118 -12.37 2.25 4.64
CA ASP A 118 -13.51 1.70 5.35
C ASP A 118 -14.39 0.85 4.44
N ASP A 119 -14.68 1.33 3.22
CA ASP A 119 -15.43 0.58 2.20
C ASP A 119 -14.73 -0.73 1.80
N ALA A 120 -13.40 -0.69 1.59
CA ALA A 120 -12.62 -1.88 1.23
C ALA A 120 -12.60 -2.91 2.37
N ASN A 121 -12.50 -2.44 3.62
CA ASN A 121 -12.54 -3.29 4.79
C ASN A 121 -13.94 -3.91 5.00
N ALA A 122 -15.00 -3.11 4.87
CA ALA A 122 -16.38 -3.58 4.93
C ALA A 122 -16.69 -4.60 3.82
N TYR A 123 -16.22 -4.34 2.60
CA TYR A 123 -16.32 -5.26 1.48
C TYR A 123 -15.62 -6.59 1.80
N LEU A 124 -14.38 -6.55 2.28
CA LEU A 124 -13.62 -7.74 2.66
C LEU A 124 -14.34 -8.54 3.75
N GLN A 125 -14.87 -7.90 4.80
CA GLN A 125 -15.58 -8.57 5.88
C GLN A 125 -16.89 -9.21 5.40
N SER A 126 -17.65 -8.52 4.55
CA SER A 126 -18.91 -9.02 3.99
C SER A 126 -18.69 -10.24 3.08
N LYS A 127 -17.60 -10.24 2.32
CA LYS A 127 -17.30 -11.27 1.31
C LYS A 127 -16.38 -12.36 1.83
N LYS A 128 -15.86 -12.24 3.06
CA LYS A 128 -14.98 -13.22 3.72
C LYS A 128 -15.51 -14.66 3.68
N ARG A 129 -16.82 -14.84 3.87
CA ARG A 129 -17.46 -16.17 3.82
C ARG A 129 -17.57 -16.73 2.40
N SER A 130 -17.77 -15.85 1.41
CA SER A 130 -17.84 -16.20 -0.02
C SER A 130 -16.47 -16.57 -0.59
N MET A 131 -15.40 -15.92 -0.12
CA MET A 131 -14.02 -16.10 -0.61
C MET A 131 -13.26 -17.31 -0.01
N GLY A 132 -13.98 -18.30 0.51
CA GLY A 132 -13.39 -19.52 1.08
C GLY A 132 -13.18 -19.49 2.60
N GLY A 133 -13.76 -18.50 3.29
CA GLY A 133 -13.72 -18.39 4.75
C GLY A 133 -12.45 -17.73 5.29
N PRO A 134 -12.37 -17.50 6.62
CA PRO A 134 -11.27 -16.78 7.26
C PRO A 134 -9.90 -17.46 7.11
N SER A 135 -9.87 -18.76 6.86
CA SER A 135 -8.63 -19.56 6.69
C SER A 135 -8.11 -19.58 5.24
N SER A 136 -8.83 -18.95 4.30
CA SER A 136 -8.44 -18.92 2.90
C SER A 136 -7.22 -18.04 2.70
N HIS A 137 -6.22 -18.55 1.96
CA HIS A 137 -5.01 -17.81 1.62
C HIS A 137 -5.34 -16.47 0.93
N ALA A 138 -6.37 -16.44 0.09
CA ALA A 138 -6.84 -15.23 -0.58
C ALA A 138 -7.36 -14.18 0.42
N VAL A 139 -8.13 -14.61 1.42
CA VAL A 139 -8.67 -13.73 2.47
C VAL A 139 -7.55 -13.22 3.38
N GLN A 140 -6.57 -14.06 3.72
CA GLN A 140 -5.44 -13.66 4.53
C GLN A 140 -4.57 -12.63 3.79
N SER A 141 -4.27 -12.86 2.51
CA SER A 141 -3.55 -11.90 1.67
C SER A 141 -4.30 -10.57 1.54
N ALA A 142 -5.61 -10.62 1.32
CA ALA A 142 -6.46 -9.43 1.27
C ALA A 142 -6.46 -8.64 2.59
N THR A 143 -6.52 -9.35 3.72
CA THR A 143 -6.48 -8.73 5.06
C THR A 143 -5.13 -8.05 5.31
N ASN A 144 -4.03 -8.72 4.96
CA ASN A 144 -2.69 -8.15 5.07
C ASN A 144 -2.53 -6.90 4.20
N LEU A 145 -3.06 -6.91 2.98
CA LEU A 145 -3.06 -5.75 2.07
C LEU A 145 -3.80 -4.54 2.64
N VAL A 146 -5.00 -4.75 3.20
CA VAL A 146 -5.74 -3.66 3.86
C VAL A 146 -4.97 -3.14 5.07
N GLY A 147 -4.37 -4.03 5.87
CA GLY A 147 -3.51 -3.65 7.00
C GLY A 147 -2.34 -2.75 6.57
N GLN A 148 -1.64 -3.13 5.50
CA GLN A 148 -0.55 -2.33 4.94
C GLN A 148 -1.04 -0.96 4.44
N LEU A 149 -2.17 -0.92 3.72
CA LEU A 149 -2.74 0.36 3.26
C LEU A 149 -3.14 1.27 4.42
N HIS A 150 -3.63 0.71 5.54
CA HIS A 150 -3.90 1.49 6.75
C HIS A 150 -2.63 2.07 7.36
N GLU A 151 -1.54 1.31 7.40
CA GLU A 151 -0.24 1.78 7.89
C GLU A 151 0.33 2.88 7.00
N ASP A 152 0.31 2.70 5.68
CA ASP A 152 0.76 3.70 4.70
C ASP A 152 -0.09 4.98 4.79
N PHE A 153 -1.42 4.84 4.94
CA PHE A 153 -2.34 5.95 5.14
C PHE A 153 -2.08 6.69 6.46
N ALA A 154 -1.84 5.96 7.55
CA ALA A 154 -1.50 6.54 8.84
C ALA A 154 -0.19 7.33 8.77
N SER A 155 0.83 6.76 8.12
CA SER A 155 2.11 7.42 7.86
C SER A 155 1.93 8.72 7.07
N ALA A 156 1.15 8.69 5.97
CA ALA A 156 0.84 9.89 5.19
C ALA A 156 0.11 10.95 6.04
N THR A 157 -0.84 10.55 6.88
CA THR A 157 -1.60 11.46 7.76
C THR A 157 -0.71 12.10 8.83
N VAL A 158 0.23 11.33 9.42
CA VAL A 158 1.21 11.86 10.37
C VAL A 158 2.13 12.85 9.68
N GLY A 159 2.68 12.50 8.52
CA GLY A 159 3.53 13.41 7.73
C GLY A 159 2.81 14.71 7.36
N PHE A 160 1.51 14.65 7.07
CA PHE A 160 0.70 15.85 6.83
C PHE A 160 0.64 16.76 8.05
N LYS A 161 0.37 16.19 9.23
CA LYS A 161 0.30 16.95 10.48
C LYS A 161 1.64 17.63 10.80
N GLU A 162 2.75 16.90 10.68
CA GLU A 162 4.09 17.47 10.90
C GLU A 162 4.39 18.64 9.98
N VAL A 163 3.96 18.57 8.71
CA VAL A 163 4.16 19.65 7.74
C VAL A 163 3.30 20.88 8.10
N LEU A 164 2.07 20.68 8.57
CA LEU A 164 1.23 21.76 9.07
C LEU A 164 1.82 22.42 10.33
N GLU A 165 2.36 21.63 11.25
CA GLU A 165 3.03 22.12 12.46
C GLU A 165 4.26 22.95 12.10
N ARG A 166 5.19 22.43 11.27
CA ARG A 166 6.36 23.21 10.80
C ARG A 166 5.96 24.52 10.14
N ARG A 167 4.89 24.52 9.36
CA ARG A 167 4.37 25.73 8.73
C ARG A 167 3.86 26.73 9.76
N SER A 168 3.12 26.25 10.76
CA SER A 168 2.60 27.08 11.85
C SER A 168 3.73 27.69 12.69
N ASP A 169 4.71 26.88 13.08
CA ASP A 169 5.87 27.32 13.84
C ASP A 169 6.68 28.37 13.09
N GLY A 170 6.91 28.16 11.79
CA GLY A 170 7.59 29.14 10.93
C GLY A 170 6.82 30.46 10.78
N MET A 171 5.48 30.45 10.85
CA MET A 171 4.67 31.68 10.86
C MET A 171 4.73 32.39 12.21
N LYS A 172 4.77 31.64 13.31
CA LYS A 172 4.88 32.21 14.67
C LYS A 172 6.24 32.85 14.91
N GLU A 173 7.33 32.17 14.53
CA GLU A 173 8.69 32.73 14.63
C GLU A 173 8.83 34.04 13.84
N ARG A 174 8.15 34.13 12.69
CA ARG A 174 8.10 35.37 11.88
C ARG A 174 7.32 36.48 12.58
N ALA A 175 6.18 36.17 13.18
CA ALA A 175 5.39 37.13 13.92
C ALA A 175 6.19 37.68 15.10
N ASP A 176 6.79 36.80 15.91
CA ASP A 176 7.58 37.18 17.08
C ASP A 176 8.82 38.01 16.70
N LYS A 177 9.59 37.60 15.66
CA LYS A 177 10.72 38.40 15.15
C LYS A 177 10.30 39.76 14.62
N SER A 178 9.16 39.86 13.93
CA SER A 178 8.67 41.15 13.42
C SER A 178 8.26 42.09 14.55
N VAL A 179 7.64 41.54 15.61
CA VAL A 179 7.24 42.30 16.80
C VAL A 179 8.47 42.77 17.58
N GLU A 180 9.51 41.95 17.70
CA GLU A 180 10.75 42.33 18.38
C GLU A 180 11.52 43.42 17.60
N MET A 181 11.61 43.32 16.27
CA MET A 181 12.29 44.31 15.42
C MET A 181 11.56 45.66 15.34
N PHE A 182 10.24 45.69 15.44
CA PHE A 182 9.44 46.92 15.37
C PHE A 182 9.00 47.47 16.73
N GLY A 183 8.99 46.64 17.78
CA GLY A 183 8.56 47.02 19.13
C GLY A 183 9.67 47.54 20.05
N GLY A 184 10.95 47.41 19.66
CA GLY A 184 12.10 47.82 20.48
C GLY A 184 12.56 49.28 20.35
N ALA A 185 11.92 50.10 19.50
CA ALA A 185 12.40 51.45 19.16
C ALA A 185 11.59 52.61 19.80
N GLY A 186 10.82 52.36 20.87
CA GLY A 186 9.86 53.34 21.42
C GLY A 186 9.90 53.53 22.93
N GLY A 187 11.09 53.59 23.53
CA GLY A 187 11.26 53.87 24.96
C GLY A 187 12.42 54.80 25.23
N GLU A 188 12.22 56.10 24.96
CA GLU A 188 12.92 57.21 25.64
C GLU A 188 12.05 57.72 26.79
#